data_AF-A0A5B9W8T3-F1
#
_entry.id   AF-A0A5B9W8T3-F1
#
_cell.length_a   1.000
_cell.length_b   1.000
_cell.length_c   1.000
_cell.angle_alpha   90.00
_cell.angle_beta   90.00
_cell.angle_gamma   90.00
#
_symmetry.space_group_name_H-M   'P 1'
#
loop_
_entity.id
_entity.type
_entity.pdbx_description
1 polymer ?
#
loop_
_entity_poly.entity_id
_entity_poly.type
_entity_poly.pdbx_seq_one_letter_code
_entity_poly.pdbx_strand_id
1 'polypeptide(L)'
;MHPDVFSWIQVGEGNRLWGWTETLRPFHGRAFAIEHRLGLGVLTPLACALGLYLGRRMPLCRVAMVVIFLVWIFVTFLPGDVLSIAAMAACCYALAILFRNRAWPEMRYAAIGIIGSLYWLGWITSPDLRAVGLTALGLCFIELVRSRNTPGWRAADWIALAAMTLSLYPVAVWIYPLGMASPLAALALLRWPDRRKEIALAAAGSMLLLLVLLVELIIPEAILRAVLAVPMAIAAAAASPRGRPSGPRVFGVLAVAVPFLLFFYHQDSLWLSLSHRIPGAVGIRAIGRAVPILLYPAALGLGLLVDRLASSGRRAAAWLLAAACMAEQVVRNDSFDVAQNRATIAAIARKVDHTRPALYYRPCTEVSWPVFSVEAMWASLDSGVPTVDGYSGYAPPDWIGFLQIGSEIGKPVRETLSDWERARCLPQGSVQWIGEDCPEREGWTRPPRRPGSQGTRTTTEDGRPHGPSVATP
;
A
#
# COMPACT_ATOMS: atom_id res chain seq x y z
N MET A 1 8.72 -9.27 1.03
CA MET A 1 7.85 -9.54 -0.15
C MET A 1 6.42 -9.48 0.33
N HIS A 2 5.51 -8.87 -0.41
CA HIS A 2 4.11 -8.70 0.01
C HIS A 2 3.18 -9.20 -1.09
N PRO A 3 2.11 -9.94 -0.75
CA PRO A 3 1.16 -10.46 -1.72
C PRO A 3 0.38 -9.30 -2.31
N ASP A 4 0.30 -9.21 -3.62
CA ASP A 4 -0.59 -8.26 -4.27
C ASP A 4 -2.01 -8.84 -4.38
N VAL A 5 -2.93 -8.09 -4.99
CA VAL A 5 -4.31 -8.54 -5.20
C VAL A 5 -4.37 -9.86 -5.97
N PHE A 6 -3.44 -10.08 -6.91
CA PHE A 6 -3.42 -11.27 -7.75
C PHE A 6 -2.83 -12.49 -7.03
N SER A 7 -2.01 -12.31 -6.00
CA SER A 7 -1.52 -13.42 -5.18
C SER A 7 -2.63 -14.28 -4.58
N TRP A 8 -3.77 -13.68 -4.28
CA TRP A 8 -4.92 -14.36 -3.68
C TRP A 8 -5.70 -15.25 -4.64
N ILE A 9 -5.43 -15.15 -5.95
CA ILE A 9 -6.02 -16.00 -6.98
C ILE A 9 -4.97 -16.87 -7.68
N GLN A 10 -3.68 -16.58 -7.48
CA GLN A 10 -2.58 -17.34 -8.04
C GLN A 10 -2.41 -18.65 -7.26
N VAL A 11 -2.57 -19.79 -7.94
CA VAL A 11 -2.39 -21.13 -7.36
C VAL A 11 -1.09 -21.82 -7.81
N GLY A 12 -0.40 -21.25 -8.80
CA GLY A 12 0.83 -21.79 -9.38
C GLY A 12 0.61 -22.82 -10.48
N GLU A 13 1.67 -23.08 -11.23
CA GLU A 13 1.70 -23.97 -12.40
C GLU A 13 1.33 -25.44 -12.10
N GLY A 14 1.56 -25.89 -10.87
CA GLY A 14 1.27 -27.27 -10.45
C GLY A 14 -0.23 -27.56 -10.31
N ASN A 15 -1.09 -26.53 -10.23
CA ASN A 15 -2.53 -26.72 -10.10
C ASN A 15 -3.13 -27.26 -11.42
N ARG A 16 -3.92 -28.34 -11.34
CA ARG A 16 -4.47 -28.96 -12.56
C ARG A 16 -5.55 -28.14 -13.26
N LEU A 17 -6.35 -27.37 -12.53
CA LEU A 17 -7.44 -26.58 -13.11
C LEU A 17 -7.00 -25.20 -13.57
N TRP A 18 -6.10 -24.58 -12.80
CA TRP A 18 -5.71 -23.18 -13.01
C TRP A 18 -4.23 -22.98 -13.31
N GLY A 19 -3.41 -24.03 -13.42
CA GLY A 19 -1.98 -23.89 -13.69
C GLY A 19 -1.67 -23.10 -14.96
N TRP A 20 -2.59 -23.10 -15.93
CA TRP A 20 -2.50 -22.30 -17.15
C TRP A 20 -2.48 -20.78 -16.88
N THR A 21 -3.04 -20.30 -15.75
CA THR A 21 -3.05 -18.87 -15.45
C THR A 21 -1.67 -18.30 -15.21
N GLU A 22 -0.67 -19.11 -14.84
CA GLU A 22 0.72 -18.66 -14.62
C GLU A 22 1.34 -18.02 -15.87
N THR A 23 0.82 -18.36 -17.06
CA THR A 23 1.24 -17.78 -18.35
C THR A 23 0.71 -16.36 -18.59
N LEU A 24 -0.29 -15.91 -17.82
CA LEU A 24 -0.89 -14.60 -17.99
C LEU A 24 0.02 -13.52 -17.39
N ARG A 25 0.07 -12.36 -18.05
CA ARG A 25 0.92 -11.21 -17.66
C ARG A 25 0.87 -10.79 -16.19
N PRO A 26 -0.27 -10.82 -15.46
CA PRO A 26 -0.20 -10.46 -14.05
C PRO A 26 0.66 -11.42 -13.24
N PHE A 27 0.75 -12.71 -13.59
CA PHE A 27 1.42 -13.75 -12.80
C PHE A 27 2.85 -14.05 -13.26
N HIS A 28 3.15 -13.80 -14.55
CA HIS A 28 4.45 -14.10 -15.13
C HIS A 28 5.55 -13.12 -14.67
N GLY A 29 6.76 -13.64 -14.43
CA GLY A 29 7.95 -12.83 -14.13
C GLY A 29 7.98 -12.21 -12.74
N ARG A 30 7.12 -12.66 -11.82
CA ARG A 30 7.15 -12.21 -10.42
C ARG A 30 8.39 -12.73 -9.73
N ALA A 31 9.13 -11.82 -9.09
CA ALA A 31 10.15 -12.21 -8.13
C ALA A 31 9.48 -13.05 -7.02
N PHE A 32 10.10 -14.18 -6.67
CA PHE A 32 9.60 -15.07 -5.62
C PHE A 32 8.16 -15.56 -5.85
N ALA A 33 7.85 -15.97 -7.08
CA ALA A 33 6.52 -16.47 -7.47
C ALA A 33 5.90 -17.45 -6.45
N ILE A 34 6.71 -18.31 -5.81
CA ILE A 34 6.24 -19.25 -4.78
C ILE A 34 5.55 -18.58 -3.58
N GLU A 35 5.99 -17.38 -3.17
CA GLU A 35 5.36 -16.62 -2.07
C GLU A 35 4.06 -15.93 -2.49
N HIS A 36 3.84 -15.79 -3.80
CA HIS A 36 2.62 -15.21 -4.35
C HIS A 36 1.56 -16.28 -4.67
N ARG A 37 1.87 -17.58 -4.59
CA ARG A 37 0.93 -18.70 -4.81
C ARG A 37 0.04 -18.95 -3.59
N LEU A 38 -0.77 -17.96 -3.20
CA LEU A 38 -1.60 -18.00 -1.98
C LEU A 38 -3.07 -18.37 -2.26
N GLY A 39 -3.46 -18.46 -3.53
CA GLY A 39 -4.83 -18.70 -3.93
C GLY A 39 -5.31 -20.11 -3.62
N LEU A 40 -6.63 -20.21 -3.43
CA LEU A 40 -7.37 -21.49 -3.39
C LEU A 40 -8.08 -21.78 -4.71
N GLY A 41 -7.72 -21.05 -5.78
CA GLY A 41 -8.43 -20.98 -7.05
C GLY A 41 -9.48 -19.87 -7.09
N VAL A 42 -10.45 -19.98 -8.00
CA VAL A 42 -11.50 -18.98 -8.22
C VAL A 42 -12.84 -19.46 -7.67
N LEU A 43 -13.17 -20.74 -7.85
CA LEU A 43 -14.48 -21.28 -7.48
C LEU A 43 -14.65 -21.34 -5.97
N THR A 44 -13.63 -21.81 -5.25
CA THR A 44 -13.65 -21.97 -3.80
C THR A 44 -13.81 -20.63 -3.08
N PRO A 45 -13.00 -19.58 -3.33
CA PRO A 45 -13.23 -18.29 -2.70
C PRO A 45 -14.61 -17.69 -3.01
N LEU A 46 -15.11 -17.84 -4.24
CA LEU A 46 -16.44 -17.37 -4.61
C LEU A 46 -17.54 -18.11 -3.84
N ALA A 47 -17.44 -19.43 -3.69
CA ALA A 47 -18.37 -20.24 -2.92
C ALA A 47 -18.36 -19.85 -1.44
N CYS A 48 -17.16 -19.69 -0.85
CA CYS A 48 -16.98 -19.21 0.51
C CYS A 48 -17.64 -17.83 0.73
N ALA A 49 -17.36 -16.88 -0.16
CA ALA A 49 -17.90 -15.52 -0.10
C ALA A 49 -19.44 -15.51 -0.25
N LEU A 50 -19.97 -16.29 -1.19
CA LEU A 50 -21.42 -16.41 -1.40
C LEU A 50 -22.10 -17.00 -0.16
N GLY A 51 -21.53 -18.04 0.44
CA GLY A 51 -22.05 -18.63 1.67
C GLY A 51 -22.08 -17.66 2.85
N LEU A 52 -20.99 -16.92 3.07
CA LEU A 52 -20.94 -15.85 4.10
C LEU A 52 -21.96 -14.75 3.82
N TYR A 53 -22.11 -14.34 2.56
CA TYR A 53 -23.08 -13.33 2.17
C TYR A 53 -24.53 -13.78 2.39
N LEU A 54 -24.86 -15.03 2.06
CA LEU A 54 -26.18 -15.61 2.33
C LEU A 54 -26.42 -15.77 3.84
N GLY A 55 -25.37 -16.05 4.61
CA GLY A 55 -25.36 -16.13 6.06
C GLY A 55 -25.31 -14.79 6.81
N ARG A 56 -25.28 -13.64 6.12
CA ARG A 56 -25.04 -12.30 6.72
C ARG A 56 -25.98 -11.89 7.86
N ARG A 57 -27.12 -12.57 8.04
CA ARG A 57 -28.03 -12.36 9.18
C ARG A 57 -27.47 -12.94 10.49
N MET A 58 -26.61 -13.96 10.40
CA MET A 58 -25.93 -14.55 11.55
C MET A 58 -24.80 -13.62 12.02
N PRO A 59 -24.70 -13.32 13.34
CA PRO A 59 -23.59 -12.53 13.88
C PRO A 59 -22.22 -13.10 13.51
N LEU A 60 -22.06 -14.42 13.57
CA LEU A 60 -20.80 -15.11 13.26
C LEU A 60 -20.34 -14.85 11.82
N CYS A 61 -21.24 -14.85 10.83
CA CYS A 61 -20.89 -14.55 9.44
C CYS A 61 -20.43 -13.10 9.26
N ARG A 62 -21.02 -12.15 10.00
CA ARG A 62 -20.60 -10.74 9.97
C ARG A 62 -19.18 -10.58 10.52
N VAL A 63 -18.90 -11.23 11.65
CA VAL A 63 -17.56 -11.27 12.24
C VAL A 63 -16.57 -11.91 11.25
N ALA A 64 -16.93 -13.05 10.66
CA ALA A 64 -16.10 -13.74 9.67
C ALA A 64 -15.78 -12.86 8.44
N MET A 65 -16.76 -12.16 7.88
CA MET A 65 -16.53 -11.23 6.76
C MET A 65 -15.60 -10.08 7.15
N VAL A 66 -15.79 -9.51 8.35
CA VAL A 66 -14.91 -8.44 8.85
C VAL A 66 -13.48 -8.96 9.06
N VAL A 67 -13.32 -10.14 9.65
CA VAL A 67 -11.99 -10.76 9.85
C VAL A 67 -11.32 -11.05 8.51
N ILE A 68 -12.02 -11.62 7.53
CA ILE A 68 -11.47 -11.83 6.18
C ILE A 68 -11.00 -10.51 5.60
N PHE A 69 -11.87 -9.50 5.61
CA PHE A 69 -11.56 -8.20 5.04
C PHE A 69 -10.35 -7.55 5.72
N LEU A 70 -10.32 -7.55 7.06
CA LEU A 70 -9.24 -6.96 7.85
C LEU A 70 -7.91 -7.70 7.67
N VAL A 71 -7.90 -9.04 7.67
CA VAL A 71 -6.67 -9.79 7.44
C VAL A 71 -6.19 -9.59 6.00
N TRP A 72 -7.09 -9.67 5.02
CA TRP A 72 -6.77 -9.46 3.61
C TRP A 72 -6.17 -8.07 3.38
N ILE A 73 -6.83 -7.00 3.81
CA ILE A 73 -6.32 -5.64 3.62
C ILE A 73 -4.99 -5.41 4.36
N PHE A 74 -4.81 -6.07 5.50
CA PHE A 74 -3.62 -5.90 6.31
C PHE A 74 -2.37 -6.49 5.66
N VAL A 75 -2.49 -7.65 5.04
CA VAL A 75 -1.36 -8.36 4.43
C VAL A 75 -1.22 -8.12 2.93
N THR A 76 -2.24 -7.59 2.25
CA THR A 76 -2.19 -7.32 0.80
C THR A 76 -1.48 -6.01 0.51
N PHE A 77 -0.60 -6.04 -0.49
CA PHE A 77 -0.02 -4.89 -1.13
C PHE A 77 -1.10 -4.25 -2.01
N LEU A 78 -1.54 -3.08 -1.61
CA LEU A 78 -2.50 -2.25 -2.31
C LEU A 78 -1.82 -0.92 -2.62
N PRO A 79 -1.88 -0.42 -3.86
CA PRO A 79 -1.21 0.82 -4.23
C PRO A 79 -1.71 1.97 -3.34
N GLY A 80 -0.85 2.40 -2.40
CA GLY A 80 -1.22 3.29 -1.30
C GLY A 80 -1.80 4.60 -1.81
N ASP A 81 -1.19 5.14 -2.88
CA ASP A 81 -1.63 6.38 -3.54
C ASP A 81 -3.03 6.27 -4.14
N VAL A 82 -3.38 5.13 -4.75
CA VAL A 82 -4.71 4.93 -5.34
C VAL A 82 -5.75 4.81 -4.23
N LEU A 83 -5.43 4.10 -3.15
CA LEU A 83 -6.30 3.97 -1.99
C LEU A 83 -6.48 5.31 -1.27
N SER A 84 -5.41 6.09 -1.10
CA SER A 84 -5.47 7.40 -0.46
C SER A 84 -6.32 8.36 -1.28
N ILE A 85 -6.18 8.38 -2.60
CA ILE A 85 -7.03 9.19 -3.50
C ILE A 85 -8.50 8.75 -3.41
N ALA A 86 -8.78 7.44 -3.41
CA ALA A 86 -10.14 6.94 -3.29
C ALA A 86 -10.76 7.29 -1.93
N ALA A 87 -9.98 7.17 -0.85
CA ALA A 87 -10.39 7.53 0.50
C ALA A 87 -10.60 9.04 0.64
N MET A 88 -9.73 9.87 0.04
CA MET A 88 -9.89 11.33 -0.06
C MET A 88 -11.21 11.67 -0.74
N ALA A 89 -11.48 11.09 -1.91
CA ALA A 89 -12.72 11.31 -2.64
C ALA A 89 -13.96 10.91 -1.81
N ALA A 90 -13.89 9.78 -1.10
CA ALA A 90 -14.95 9.33 -0.20
C ALA A 90 -15.17 10.28 0.98
N CYS A 91 -14.11 10.80 1.59
CA CYS A 91 -14.17 11.83 2.64
C CYS A 91 -14.82 13.12 2.12
N CYS A 92 -14.37 13.64 0.98
CA CYS A 92 -14.92 14.85 0.37
C CYS A 92 -16.41 14.67 0.01
N TYR A 93 -16.78 13.52 -0.53
CA TYR A 93 -18.18 13.17 -0.80
C TYR A 93 -19.02 13.15 0.48
N ALA A 94 -18.53 12.49 1.53
CA ALA A 94 -19.23 12.38 2.81
C ALA A 94 -19.46 13.76 3.45
N LEU A 95 -18.41 14.60 3.46
CA LEU A 95 -18.51 15.97 3.94
C LEU A 95 -19.54 16.77 3.15
N ALA A 96 -19.53 16.69 1.82
CA ALA A 96 -20.48 17.43 0.98
C ALA A 96 -21.94 17.08 1.31
N ILE A 97 -22.23 15.80 1.57
CA ILE A 97 -23.58 15.37 1.98
C ILE A 97 -23.93 15.88 3.37
N LEU A 98 -23.00 15.79 4.33
CA LEU A 98 -23.22 16.27 5.70
C LEU A 98 -23.49 17.78 5.73
N PHE A 99 -22.74 18.58 4.97
CA PHE A 99 -22.93 20.03 4.89
C PHE A 99 -24.22 20.41 4.15
N ARG A 100 -24.62 19.63 3.14
CA ARG A 100 -25.88 19.87 2.42
C ARG A 100 -27.10 19.59 3.29
N ASN A 101 -27.05 18.58 4.16
CA ASN A 101 -28.20 18.20 4.95
C ASN A 101 -28.27 18.95 6.29
N ARG A 102 -29.08 20.01 6.33
CA ARG A 102 -29.29 20.83 7.54
C ARG A 102 -29.90 20.09 8.72
N ALA A 103 -30.49 18.90 8.51
CA ALA A 103 -31.08 18.10 9.57
C ALA A 103 -30.05 17.45 10.50
N TRP A 104 -28.75 17.43 10.13
CA TRP A 104 -27.71 16.70 10.87
C TRP A 104 -26.55 17.61 11.34
N PRO A 105 -26.80 18.68 12.10
CA PRO A 105 -25.75 19.62 12.51
C PRO A 105 -24.67 18.93 13.37
N GLU A 106 -25.06 18.01 14.26
CA GLU A 106 -24.13 17.29 15.15
C GLU A 106 -23.12 16.46 14.37
N MET A 107 -23.57 15.69 13.38
CA MET A 107 -22.68 14.84 12.56
C MET A 107 -21.71 15.67 11.72
N ARG A 108 -22.15 16.85 11.25
CA ARG A 108 -21.29 17.80 10.54
C ARG A 108 -20.17 18.30 11.45
N TYR A 109 -20.49 18.76 12.67
CA TYR A 109 -19.48 19.25 13.59
C TYR A 109 -18.57 18.13 14.11
N ALA A 110 -19.08 16.91 14.29
CA ALA A 110 -18.28 15.74 14.59
C ALA A 110 -17.28 15.44 13.45
N ALA A 111 -17.71 15.49 12.19
CA ALA A 111 -16.83 15.29 11.03
C ALA A 111 -15.73 16.36 10.96
N ILE A 112 -16.08 17.63 11.18
CA ILE A 112 -15.11 18.74 11.27
C ILE A 112 -14.14 18.51 12.42
N GLY A 113 -14.64 18.14 13.60
CA GLY A 113 -13.83 17.83 14.78
C GLY A 113 -12.82 16.73 14.50
N ILE A 114 -13.25 15.61 13.90
CA ILE A 114 -12.35 14.51 13.50
C ILE A 114 -11.24 15.03 12.59
N ILE A 115 -11.61 15.72 11.50
CA ILE A 115 -10.63 16.23 10.53
C ILE A 115 -9.65 17.21 11.20
N GLY A 116 -10.16 18.16 12.00
CA GLY A 116 -9.33 19.11 12.75
C GLY A 116 -8.39 18.45 13.73
N SER A 117 -8.85 17.44 14.47
CA SER A 117 -8.00 16.68 15.39
C SER A 117 -6.87 15.97 14.65
N LEU A 118 -7.10 15.44 13.45
CA LEU A 118 -6.04 14.82 12.65
C LEU A 118 -4.97 15.82 12.22
N TYR A 119 -5.38 17.03 11.85
CA TYR A 119 -4.44 18.12 11.58
C TYR A 119 -3.64 18.49 12.82
N TRP A 120 -4.30 18.63 13.97
CA TRP A 120 -3.65 19.04 15.20
C TRP A 120 -2.64 18.02 15.71
N LEU A 121 -2.87 16.72 15.48
CA LEU A 121 -1.94 15.64 15.81
C LEU A 121 -0.67 15.63 14.94
N GLY A 122 -0.50 16.58 14.01
CA GLY A 122 0.73 16.75 13.25
C GLY A 122 0.86 15.81 12.04
N TRP A 123 -0.22 15.16 11.61
CA TRP A 123 -0.24 14.29 10.42
C TRP A 123 -0.32 15.11 9.10
N ILE A 124 0.30 16.30 9.09
CA ILE A 124 0.16 17.39 8.10
C ILE A 124 0.94 17.11 6.79
N THR A 125 1.59 15.96 6.67
CA THR A 125 2.47 15.67 5.53
C THR A 125 1.74 15.15 4.31
N SER A 126 0.45 14.81 4.38
CA SER A 126 -0.27 14.28 3.21
C SER A 126 -1.02 15.32 2.38
N PRO A 127 -0.76 15.40 1.05
CA PRO A 127 -1.53 16.25 0.15
C PRO A 127 -3.01 15.81 0.09
N ASP A 128 -3.28 14.52 0.29
CA ASP A 128 -4.65 13.98 0.33
C ASP A 128 -5.43 14.47 1.55
N LEU A 129 -4.85 14.38 2.75
CA LEU A 129 -5.52 14.91 3.94
C LEU A 129 -5.72 16.42 3.77
N ARG A 130 -4.69 17.17 3.35
CA ARG A 130 -4.77 18.61 3.01
C ARG A 130 -5.93 18.92 2.07
N ALA A 131 -6.11 18.18 0.99
CA ALA A 131 -7.23 18.36 0.08
C ALA A 131 -8.60 18.14 0.77
N VAL A 132 -8.72 17.17 1.69
CA VAL A 132 -9.93 16.96 2.50
C VAL A 132 -10.20 18.18 3.42
N GLY A 133 -9.19 18.70 4.11
CA GLY A 133 -9.37 19.88 4.97
C GLY A 133 -9.68 21.15 4.20
N LEU A 134 -9.03 21.39 3.05
CA LEU A 134 -9.37 22.50 2.15
C LEU A 134 -10.82 22.40 1.66
N THR A 135 -11.27 21.19 1.33
CA THR A 135 -12.67 20.93 0.97
C THR A 135 -13.60 21.22 2.14
N ALA A 136 -13.29 20.76 3.35
CA ALA A 136 -14.07 21.03 4.55
C ALA A 136 -14.16 22.54 4.85
N LEU A 137 -13.03 23.26 4.72
CA LEU A 137 -12.93 24.70 4.90
C LEU A 137 -13.81 25.46 3.89
N GLY A 138 -13.72 25.09 2.61
CA GLY A 138 -14.59 25.64 1.56
C GLY A 138 -16.07 25.39 1.82
N LEU A 139 -16.45 24.18 2.25
CA LEU A 139 -17.82 23.84 2.61
C LEU A 139 -18.32 24.63 3.83
N CYS A 140 -17.48 24.85 4.84
CA CYS A 140 -17.80 25.73 5.99
C CYS A 140 -18.10 27.15 5.52
N PHE A 141 -17.23 27.71 4.67
CA PHE A 141 -17.41 29.05 4.14
C PHE A 141 -18.69 29.17 3.29
N ILE A 142 -18.97 28.20 2.41
CA ILE A 142 -20.20 28.17 1.61
C ILE A 142 -21.45 28.16 2.50
N GLU A 143 -21.46 27.35 3.56
CA GLU A 143 -22.63 27.28 4.44
C GLU A 143 -22.82 28.56 5.25
N LEU A 144 -21.73 29.22 5.64
CA LEU A 144 -21.75 30.54 6.27
C LEU A 144 -22.38 31.60 5.36
N VAL A 145 -22.03 31.58 4.08
CA VAL A 145 -22.64 32.45 3.06
C VAL A 145 -24.12 32.13 2.89
N ARG A 146 -24.50 30.85 2.90
CA ARG A 146 -25.92 30.42 2.78
C ARG A 146 -26.76 30.75 4.00
N SER A 147 -26.17 30.77 5.21
CA SER A 147 -26.87 31.03 6.47
C SER A 147 -26.90 32.52 6.85
N ARG A 148 -26.31 33.41 6.03
CA ARG A 148 -26.20 34.85 6.34
C ARG A 148 -27.53 35.56 6.64
N ASN A 149 -28.63 35.09 6.05
CA ASN A 149 -29.97 35.66 6.18
C ASN A 149 -30.86 34.92 7.19
N THR A 150 -30.42 33.78 7.75
CA THR A 150 -31.22 33.07 8.75
C THR A 150 -31.05 33.71 10.13
N PRO A 151 -32.14 34.07 10.83
CA PRO A 151 -32.07 34.57 12.20
C PRO A 151 -31.48 33.49 13.11
N GLY A 152 -30.53 33.88 13.96
CA GLY A 152 -29.71 32.93 14.74
C GLY A 152 -28.43 32.52 14.01
N TRP A 153 -27.64 33.52 13.61
CA TRP A 153 -26.26 33.37 13.13
C TRP A 153 -25.56 32.27 13.95
N ARG A 154 -25.33 31.11 13.34
CA ARG A 154 -24.85 29.95 14.08
C ARG A 154 -23.38 30.21 14.38
N ALA A 155 -23.09 30.71 15.59
CA ALA A 155 -21.74 30.89 16.10
C ALA A 155 -20.88 29.63 15.86
N ALA A 156 -21.51 28.45 15.91
CA ALA A 156 -20.90 27.17 15.60
C ALA A 156 -20.28 27.07 14.19
N ASP A 157 -20.85 27.69 13.15
CA ASP A 157 -20.27 27.67 11.79
C ASP A 157 -19.02 28.55 11.69
N TRP A 158 -19.02 29.70 12.37
CA TRP A 158 -17.83 30.57 12.50
C TRP A 158 -16.73 29.89 13.32
N ILE A 159 -17.08 29.27 14.45
CA ILE A 159 -16.14 28.53 15.31
C ILE A 159 -15.53 27.37 14.52
N ALA A 160 -16.33 26.62 13.77
CA ALA A 160 -15.85 25.53 12.94
C ALA A 160 -14.87 26.02 11.85
N LEU A 161 -15.21 27.12 11.17
CA LEU A 161 -14.35 27.73 10.16
C LEU A 161 -13.01 28.18 10.78
N ALA A 162 -13.06 28.90 11.90
CA ALA A 162 -11.87 29.36 12.61
C ALA A 162 -10.99 28.19 13.08
N ALA A 163 -11.60 27.17 13.70
CA ALA A 163 -10.91 25.97 14.17
C ALA A 163 -10.23 25.21 13.02
N MET A 164 -10.91 25.01 11.89
CA MET A 164 -10.30 24.38 10.71
C MET A 164 -9.15 25.20 10.16
N THR A 165 -9.33 26.51 10.04
CA THR A 165 -8.28 27.39 9.50
C THR A 165 -7.04 27.36 10.41
N LEU A 166 -7.24 27.37 11.74
CA LEU A 166 -6.13 27.31 12.70
C LEU A 166 -5.45 25.93 12.73
N SER A 167 -6.20 24.87 12.40
CA SER A 167 -5.65 23.52 12.31
C SER A 167 -4.85 23.32 11.02
N LEU A 168 -5.27 23.94 9.92
CA LEU A 168 -4.63 23.83 8.61
C LEU A 168 -3.37 24.68 8.48
N TYR A 169 -3.36 25.87 9.09
CA TYR A 169 -2.32 26.86 8.85
C TYR A 169 -1.60 27.26 10.14
N PRO A 170 -0.25 27.24 10.17
CA PRO A 170 0.51 27.71 11.31
C PRO A 170 0.15 29.16 11.64
N VAL A 171 0.03 29.48 12.93
CA VAL A 171 -0.34 30.82 13.41
C VAL A 171 0.55 31.93 12.83
N ALA A 172 1.83 31.64 12.59
CA ALA A 172 2.77 32.60 11.99
C ALA A 172 2.32 33.09 10.60
N VAL A 173 1.68 32.23 9.80
CA VAL A 173 1.24 32.58 8.44
C VAL A 173 0.02 33.52 8.46
N TRP A 174 -0.71 33.57 9.57
CA TRP A 174 -1.91 34.41 9.69
C TRP A 174 -1.61 35.91 9.71
N ILE A 175 -0.38 36.31 10.05
CA ILE A 175 0.01 37.71 10.13
C ILE A 175 -0.20 38.42 8.78
N TYR A 176 0.10 37.75 7.68
CA TYR A 176 -0.04 38.30 6.32
C TYR A 176 -1.51 38.59 5.93
N PRO A 177 -2.43 37.61 5.92
CA PRO A 177 -3.83 37.86 5.59
C PRO A 177 -4.51 38.79 6.60
N LEU A 178 -4.16 38.72 7.90
CA LEU A 178 -4.66 39.66 8.90
C LEU A 178 -4.24 41.09 8.57
N GLY A 179 -2.97 41.32 8.24
CA GLY A 179 -2.44 42.63 7.88
C GLY A 179 -3.05 43.20 6.59
N MET A 180 -3.43 42.35 5.64
CA MET A 180 -4.00 42.79 4.35
C MET A 180 -5.53 42.94 4.39
N ALA A 181 -6.25 41.96 4.92
CA ALA A 181 -7.72 41.93 4.85
C ALA A 181 -8.39 42.75 5.95
N SER A 182 -7.82 42.80 7.17
CA SER A 182 -8.47 43.47 8.31
C SER A 182 -8.60 44.99 8.13
N PRO A 183 -7.57 45.73 7.63
CA PRO A 183 -7.70 47.16 7.40
C PRO A 183 -8.75 47.49 6.32
N LEU A 184 -8.78 46.70 5.24
CA LEU A 184 -9.78 46.84 4.18
C LEU A 184 -11.20 46.59 4.70
N ALA A 185 -11.37 45.57 5.53
CA ALA A 185 -12.65 45.27 6.18
C ALA A 185 -13.08 46.39 7.14
N ALA A 186 -12.16 46.92 7.95
CA ALA A 186 -12.43 48.03 8.87
C ALA A 186 -12.85 49.30 8.13
N LEU A 187 -12.15 49.65 7.04
CA LEU A 187 -12.51 50.79 6.19
C LEU A 187 -13.88 50.59 5.53
N ALA A 188 -14.18 49.38 5.03
CA ALA A 188 -15.49 49.06 4.47
C ALA A 188 -16.60 49.16 5.52
N LEU A 189 -16.36 48.73 6.77
CA LEU A 189 -17.32 48.83 7.87
C LEU A 189 -17.61 50.28 8.27
N LEU A 190 -16.61 51.16 8.24
CA LEU A 190 -16.80 52.59 8.45
C LEU A 190 -17.66 53.22 7.35
N ARG A 191 -17.50 52.76 6.10
CA ARG A 191 -18.20 53.34 4.94
C ARG A 191 -19.62 52.80 4.77
N TRP A 192 -19.87 51.53 5.09
CA TRP A 192 -21.17 50.87 4.91
C TRP A 192 -21.59 50.10 6.18
N PRO A 193 -21.97 50.83 7.25
CA PRO A 193 -22.29 50.22 8.54
C PRO A 193 -23.53 49.31 8.51
N ASP A 194 -24.38 49.40 7.48
CA ASP A 194 -25.55 48.53 7.29
C ASP A 194 -25.19 47.18 6.65
N ARG A 195 -23.99 47.05 6.06
CA ARG A 195 -23.53 45.85 5.33
C ARG A 195 -22.50 45.03 6.11
N ARG A 196 -22.58 45.04 7.44
CA ARG A 196 -21.57 44.40 8.32
C ARG A 196 -21.38 42.92 8.02
N LYS A 197 -22.46 42.21 7.69
CA LYS A 197 -22.43 40.76 7.42
C LYS A 197 -21.72 40.46 6.11
N GLU A 198 -22.03 41.22 5.05
CA GLU A 198 -21.41 41.08 3.74
C GLU A 198 -19.92 41.39 3.81
N ILE A 199 -19.56 42.46 4.53
CA ILE A 199 -18.16 42.85 4.71
C ILE A 199 -17.39 41.81 5.52
N ALA A 200 -17.96 41.27 6.60
CA ALA A 200 -17.34 40.21 7.39
C ALA A 200 -17.13 38.92 6.58
N LEU A 201 -18.12 38.53 5.75
CA LEU A 201 -17.99 37.37 4.85
C LEU A 201 -16.93 37.60 3.77
N ALA A 202 -16.89 38.79 3.17
CA ALA A 202 -15.89 39.14 2.17
C ALA A 202 -14.49 39.11 2.77
N ALA A 203 -14.31 39.71 3.96
CA ALA A 203 -13.04 39.69 4.68
C ALA A 203 -12.57 38.27 5.00
N ALA A 204 -13.46 37.43 5.56
CA ALA A 204 -13.16 36.04 5.84
C ALA A 204 -12.79 35.27 4.56
N GLY A 205 -13.55 35.44 3.47
CA GLY A 205 -13.27 34.81 2.19
C GLY A 205 -11.91 35.22 1.61
N SER A 206 -11.58 36.52 1.66
CA SER A 206 -10.29 37.04 1.22
C SER A 206 -9.13 36.51 2.08
N MET A 207 -9.30 36.44 3.40
CA MET A 207 -8.29 35.86 4.29
C MET A 207 -8.02 34.39 3.97
N LEU A 208 -9.09 33.59 3.78
CA LEU A 208 -8.96 32.18 3.43
C LEU A 208 -8.27 32.01 2.07
N LEU A 209 -8.65 32.80 1.07
CA LEU A 209 -8.02 32.77 -0.25
C LEU A 209 -6.53 33.10 -0.17
N LEU A 210 -6.16 34.15 0.57
CA LEU A 210 -4.77 34.52 0.78
C LEU A 210 -3.99 33.42 1.53
N LEU A 211 -4.56 32.79 2.55
CA LEU A 211 -3.94 31.66 3.24
C LEU A 211 -3.68 30.48 2.30
N VAL A 212 -4.67 30.10 1.50
CA VAL A 212 -4.53 29.03 0.50
C VAL A 212 -3.44 29.39 -0.50
N LEU A 213 -3.43 30.62 -1.02
CA LEU A 213 -2.42 31.07 -1.99
C LEU A 213 -1.02 31.13 -1.39
N LEU A 214 -0.85 31.54 -0.14
CA LEU A 214 0.47 31.67 0.49
C LEU A 214 1.08 30.31 0.83
N VAL A 215 0.27 29.34 1.25
CA VAL A 215 0.76 28.05 1.77
C VAL A 215 0.74 26.96 0.72
N GLU A 216 -0.32 26.88 -0.08
CA GLU A 216 -0.55 25.72 -0.94
C GLU A 216 0.03 25.90 -2.35
N LEU A 217 0.43 27.11 -2.77
CA LEU A 217 1.12 27.30 -4.07
C LEU A 217 2.44 26.51 -4.14
N ILE A 218 3.04 26.21 -2.99
CA ILE A 218 4.27 25.45 -2.87
C ILE A 218 4.01 23.94 -3.11
N ILE A 219 2.75 23.50 -3.01
CA ILE A 219 2.34 22.09 -3.12
C ILE A 219 1.22 21.98 -4.17
N PRO A 220 1.56 22.07 -5.47
CA PRO A 220 0.57 22.14 -6.55
C PRO A 220 -0.37 20.92 -6.61
N GLU A 221 0.09 19.76 -6.13
CA GLU A 221 -0.72 18.54 -6.08
C GLU A 221 -1.94 18.66 -5.17
N ALA A 222 -1.79 19.28 -3.99
CA ALA A 222 -2.89 19.42 -3.04
C ALA A 222 -3.99 20.34 -3.61
N ILE A 223 -3.59 21.41 -4.30
CA ILE A 223 -4.50 22.31 -5.00
C ILE A 223 -5.22 21.56 -6.11
N LEU A 224 -4.50 20.84 -6.98
CA LEU A 224 -5.11 20.10 -8.09
C LEU A 224 -6.14 19.09 -7.58
N ARG A 225 -5.78 18.31 -6.54
CA ARG A 225 -6.68 17.32 -5.93
C ARG A 225 -7.91 17.98 -5.29
N ALA A 226 -7.74 19.08 -4.56
CA ALA A 226 -8.86 19.83 -3.97
C ALA A 226 -9.79 20.42 -5.04
N VAL A 227 -9.23 21.00 -6.10
CA VAL A 227 -9.97 21.56 -7.23
C VAL A 227 -10.80 20.49 -7.96
N LEU A 228 -10.31 19.26 -8.05
CA LEU A 228 -11.06 18.14 -8.61
C LEU A 228 -12.09 17.55 -7.63
N ALA A 229 -11.76 17.50 -6.34
CA ALA A 229 -12.61 16.92 -5.31
C ALA A 229 -13.86 17.77 -5.04
N VAL A 230 -13.75 19.09 -5.07
CA VAL A 230 -14.87 20.01 -4.77
C VAL A 230 -16.03 19.88 -5.78
N PRO A 231 -15.83 19.90 -7.11
CA PRO A 231 -16.89 19.66 -8.08
C PRO A 231 -17.52 18.28 -7.95
N MET A 232 -16.72 17.23 -7.70
CA MET A 232 -17.24 15.87 -7.46
C MET A 232 -18.14 15.84 -6.21
N ALA A 233 -17.67 16.43 -5.12
CA ALA A 233 -18.43 16.60 -3.89
C ALA A 233 -19.75 17.35 -4.14
N ILE A 234 -19.71 18.46 -4.90
CA ILE A 234 -20.89 19.27 -5.24
C ILE A 234 -21.86 18.48 -6.13
N ALA A 235 -21.38 17.82 -7.18
CA ALA A 235 -22.18 17.04 -8.12
C ALA A 235 -22.86 15.86 -7.41
N ALA A 236 -22.11 15.17 -6.56
CA ALA A 236 -22.62 14.04 -5.82
C ALA A 236 -23.58 14.47 -4.69
N ALA A 237 -23.38 15.65 -4.11
CA ALA A 237 -24.36 16.28 -3.23
C ALA A 237 -25.62 16.72 -4.01
N ALA A 238 -25.48 17.13 -5.27
CA ALA A 238 -26.58 17.53 -6.17
C ALA A 238 -27.51 16.39 -6.57
N ALA A 239 -27.12 15.13 -6.36
CA ALA A 239 -27.96 13.97 -6.59
C ALA A 239 -29.34 14.06 -5.88
N SER A 240 -30.35 13.48 -6.52
CA SER A 240 -31.75 13.46 -6.07
C SER A 240 -31.88 13.00 -4.61
N PRO A 241 -32.77 13.62 -3.80
CA PRO A 241 -33.00 13.23 -2.40
C PRO A 241 -33.29 11.73 -2.22
N ARG A 242 -33.92 11.08 -3.20
CA ARG A 242 -34.30 9.66 -3.14
C ARG A 242 -33.11 8.69 -3.13
N GLY A 243 -31.96 9.11 -3.64
CA GLY A 243 -30.74 8.29 -3.67
C GLY A 243 -29.76 8.56 -2.54
N ARG A 244 -30.09 9.45 -1.60
CA ARG A 244 -29.10 9.90 -0.61
C ARG A 244 -28.93 8.91 0.54
N PRO A 245 -27.70 8.57 0.92
CA PRO A 245 -27.46 7.82 2.14
C PRO A 245 -27.88 8.61 3.39
N SER A 246 -28.34 7.90 4.42
CA SER A 246 -28.67 8.48 5.72
C SER A 246 -27.40 9.00 6.42
N GLY A 247 -27.53 10.00 7.28
CA GLY A 247 -26.42 10.61 8.03
C GLY A 247 -25.49 9.60 8.70
N PRO A 248 -26.02 8.59 9.42
CA PRO A 248 -25.17 7.54 10.00
C PRO A 248 -24.37 6.72 8.98
N ARG A 249 -24.90 6.49 7.77
CA ARG A 249 -24.16 5.78 6.71
C ARG A 249 -23.04 6.64 6.15
N VAL A 250 -23.33 7.93 5.93
CA VAL A 250 -22.33 8.91 5.47
C VAL A 250 -21.20 9.05 6.49
N PHE A 251 -21.55 9.14 7.77
CA PHE A 251 -20.59 9.17 8.85
C PHE A 251 -19.79 7.86 8.94
N GLY A 252 -20.42 6.71 8.70
CA GLY A 252 -19.73 5.42 8.58
C GLY A 252 -18.71 5.39 7.44
N VAL A 253 -19.04 5.98 6.28
CA VAL A 253 -18.07 6.15 5.17
C VAL A 253 -16.87 6.98 5.62
N LEU A 254 -17.11 8.11 6.31
CA LEU A 254 -16.04 8.94 6.83
C LEU A 254 -15.17 8.19 7.85
N ALA A 255 -15.79 7.44 8.77
CA ALA A 255 -15.11 6.67 9.80
C ALA A 255 -14.22 5.54 9.23
N VAL A 256 -14.50 5.07 8.01
CA VAL A 256 -13.65 4.09 7.30
C VAL A 256 -12.61 4.79 6.42
N ALA A 257 -13.01 5.80 5.66
CA ALA A 257 -12.12 6.49 4.73
C ALA A 257 -10.98 7.25 5.44
N VAL A 258 -11.24 7.84 6.60
CA VAL A 258 -10.22 8.54 7.39
C VAL A 258 -9.06 7.62 7.79
N PRO A 259 -9.28 6.47 8.45
CA PRO A 259 -8.20 5.51 8.70
C PRO A 259 -7.44 5.10 7.44
N PHE A 260 -8.12 4.90 6.32
CA PHE A 260 -7.45 4.55 5.07
C PHE A 260 -6.50 5.66 4.59
N LEU A 261 -6.94 6.92 4.63
CA LEU A 261 -6.08 8.07 4.33
C LEU A 261 -4.84 8.10 5.23
N LEU A 262 -5.02 7.82 6.51
CA LEU A 262 -3.93 7.88 7.49
C LEU A 262 -2.94 6.73 7.32
N PHE A 263 -3.42 5.51 7.10
CA PHE A 263 -2.57 4.34 7.10
C PHE A 263 -1.96 3.98 5.75
N PHE A 264 -2.58 4.37 4.63
CA PHE A 264 -2.10 4.04 3.28
C PHE A 264 -1.33 5.19 2.60
N TYR A 265 -1.21 6.35 3.25
CA TYR A 265 -0.38 7.42 2.73
C TYR A 265 1.10 7.04 2.76
N HIS A 266 1.75 6.96 1.58
CA HIS A 266 3.11 6.43 1.37
C HIS A 266 3.33 4.99 1.82
N GLN A 267 2.25 4.23 2.02
CA GLN A 267 2.33 2.86 2.48
C GLN A 267 1.46 1.98 1.61
N ASP A 268 2.09 1.03 0.93
CA ASP A 268 1.37 0.09 0.09
C ASP A 268 0.81 -1.11 0.89
N SER A 269 1.14 -1.23 2.18
CA SER A 269 0.64 -2.30 3.04
C SER A 269 0.60 -1.86 4.50
N LEU A 270 -0.52 -2.13 5.17
CA LEU A 270 -0.65 -1.87 6.61
C LEU A 270 0.36 -2.67 7.43
N TRP A 271 0.59 -3.93 7.04
CA TRP A 271 1.59 -4.76 7.68
C TRP A 271 2.99 -4.16 7.54
N LEU A 272 3.37 -3.66 6.36
CA LEU A 272 4.69 -3.05 6.17
C LEU A 272 4.86 -1.82 7.09
N SER A 273 3.85 -0.95 7.13
CA SER A 273 3.83 0.24 8.00
C SER A 273 4.02 -0.09 9.49
N LEU A 274 3.40 -1.18 9.96
CA LEU A 274 3.45 -1.58 11.37
C LEU A 274 4.63 -2.48 11.72
N SER A 275 5.08 -3.33 10.79
CA SER A 275 6.11 -4.35 11.04
C SER A 275 7.46 -3.73 11.41
N HIS A 276 7.79 -2.55 10.89
CA HIS A 276 9.01 -1.83 11.26
C HIS A 276 8.96 -1.24 12.68
N ARG A 277 7.76 -1.09 13.27
CA ARG A 277 7.57 -0.51 14.61
C ARG A 277 7.49 -1.56 15.71
N ILE A 278 7.24 -2.82 15.35
CA ILE A 278 7.08 -3.92 16.30
C ILE A 278 8.38 -4.74 16.31
N PRO A 279 9.15 -4.76 17.42
CA PRO A 279 10.36 -5.55 17.52
C PRO A 279 10.12 -7.02 17.13
N GLY A 280 10.92 -7.54 16.20
CA GLY A 280 10.82 -8.91 15.71
C GLY A 280 9.70 -9.18 14.69
N ALA A 281 8.81 -8.22 14.39
CA ALA A 281 7.73 -8.44 13.43
C ALA A 281 8.23 -8.68 12.00
N VAL A 282 9.36 -8.09 11.61
CA VAL A 282 10.01 -8.37 10.31
C VAL A 282 10.40 -9.86 10.17
N GLY A 283 10.70 -10.53 11.28
CA GLY A 283 10.99 -11.98 11.28
C GLY A 283 9.74 -12.86 11.22
N ILE A 284 8.54 -12.29 11.41
CA ILE A 284 7.29 -13.04 11.32
C ILE A 284 6.91 -13.19 9.85
N ARG A 285 6.83 -14.45 9.39
CA ARG A 285 6.23 -14.82 8.10
C ARG A 285 4.71 -14.60 8.14
N ALA A 286 4.28 -13.34 8.20
CA ALA A 286 2.89 -12.96 8.37
C ALA A 286 2.00 -13.54 7.26
N ILE A 287 2.50 -13.55 6.02
CA ILE A 287 1.80 -14.10 4.85
C ILE A 287 1.48 -15.58 5.04
N GLY A 288 2.48 -16.38 5.46
CA GLY A 288 2.29 -17.80 5.73
C GLY A 288 1.32 -18.11 6.86
N ARG A 289 1.05 -17.14 7.75
CA ARG A 289 0.07 -17.26 8.84
C ARG A 289 -1.32 -16.72 8.45
N ALA A 290 -1.37 -15.71 7.59
CA ALA A 290 -2.62 -15.10 7.15
C ALA A 290 -3.48 -16.10 6.37
N VAL A 291 -2.88 -16.93 5.51
CA VAL A 291 -3.63 -17.95 4.75
C VAL A 291 -4.39 -18.91 5.68
N PRO A 292 -3.75 -19.60 6.65
CA PRO A 292 -4.47 -20.44 7.62
C PRO A 292 -5.56 -19.70 8.40
N ILE A 293 -5.33 -18.44 8.81
CA ILE A 293 -6.32 -17.64 9.52
C ILE A 293 -7.56 -17.39 8.65
N LEU A 294 -7.36 -17.13 7.36
CA LEU A 294 -8.45 -16.91 6.40
C LEU A 294 -9.22 -18.19 6.05
N LEU A 295 -8.63 -19.38 6.24
CA LEU A 295 -9.30 -20.66 5.97
C LEU A 295 -10.49 -20.92 6.89
N TYR A 296 -10.45 -20.50 8.16
CA TYR A 296 -11.57 -20.70 9.11
C TYR A 296 -12.87 -20.02 8.67
N PRO A 297 -12.89 -18.69 8.42
CA PRO A 297 -14.10 -18.01 7.95
C PRO A 297 -14.48 -18.44 6.52
N ALA A 298 -13.52 -18.82 5.68
CA ALA A 298 -13.81 -19.37 4.36
C ALA A 298 -14.56 -20.71 4.47
N ALA A 299 -14.09 -21.64 5.32
CA ALA A 299 -14.72 -22.93 5.58
C ALA A 299 -16.14 -22.76 6.14
N LEU A 300 -16.35 -21.79 7.05
CA LEU A 300 -17.69 -21.43 7.53
C LEU A 300 -18.61 -21.02 6.37
N GLY A 301 -18.12 -20.15 5.47
CA GLY A 301 -18.86 -19.74 4.28
C GLY A 301 -19.24 -20.92 3.39
N LEU A 302 -18.27 -21.75 3.02
CA LEU A 302 -18.51 -22.91 2.18
C LEU A 302 -19.49 -23.89 2.82
N GLY A 303 -19.33 -24.18 4.12
CA GLY A 303 -20.22 -25.06 4.87
C GLY A 303 -21.67 -24.56 4.87
N LEU A 304 -21.89 -23.26 5.08
CA LEU A 304 -23.22 -22.66 5.03
C LEU A 304 -23.85 -22.72 3.64
N LEU A 305 -23.06 -22.55 2.58
CA LEU A 305 -23.55 -22.67 1.21
C LEU A 305 -23.98 -24.10 0.88
N VAL A 306 -23.14 -25.07 1.25
CA VAL A 306 -23.41 -26.51 1.06
C VAL A 306 -24.66 -26.94 1.85
N ASP A 307 -24.74 -26.59 3.13
CA ASP A 307 -25.89 -26.91 3.98
C ASP A 307 -27.20 -26.30 3.44
N ARG A 308 -27.16 -25.04 3.00
CA ARG A 308 -28.32 -24.38 2.39
C ARG A 308 -28.78 -25.07 1.10
N LEU A 309 -27.84 -25.50 0.25
CA LEU A 309 -28.18 -26.25 -0.96
C LEU A 309 -28.78 -27.61 -0.61
N ALA A 310 -28.20 -28.32 0.36
CA ALA A 310 -28.70 -29.63 0.79
C ALA A 310 -30.09 -29.56 1.43
N SER A 311 -30.32 -28.60 2.33
CA SER A 311 -31.59 -28.39 3.04
C SER A 311 -32.71 -27.87 2.14
N SER A 312 -32.39 -27.18 1.03
CA SER A 312 -33.36 -26.77 0.00
C SER A 312 -33.72 -27.89 -0.99
N GLY A 313 -33.31 -29.13 -0.73
CA GLY A 313 -33.55 -30.29 -1.61
C GLY A 313 -32.57 -30.41 -2.78
N ARG A 314 -31.61 -29.47 -2.92
CA ARG A 314 -30.62 -29.45 -4.01
C ARG A 314 -29.34 -30.20 -3.63
N ARG A 315 -29.48 -31.41 -3.08
CA ARG A 315 -28.34 -32.23 -2.60
C ARG A 315 -27.29 -32.52 -3.69
N ALA A 316 -27.74 -32.76 -4.92
CA ALA A 316 -26.83 -32.98 -6.04
C ALA A 316 -25.93 -31.76 -6.31
N ALA A 317 -26.52 -30.55 -6.28
CA ALA A 317 -25.76 -29.30 -6.44
C ALA A 317 -24.78 -29.07 -5.29
N ALA A 318 -25.15 -29.42 -4.06
CA ALA A 318 -24.26 -29.35 -2.89
C ALA A 318 -23.03 -30.26 -3.06
N TRP A 319 -23.24 -31.51 -3.50
CA TRP A 319 -22.14 -32.45 -3.79
C TRP A 319 -21.28 -32.02 -4.96
N LEU A 320 -21.89 -31.53 -6.05
CA LEU A 320 -21.14 -31.01 -7.20
C LEU A 320 -20.28 -29.81 -6.81
N LEU A 321 -20.80 -28.90 -5.98
CA LEU A 321 -20.02 -27.78 -5.45
C LEU A 321 -18.85 -28.26 -4.61
N ALA A 322 -19.07 -29.18 -3.67
CA ALA A 322 -18.01 -29.73 -2.83
C ALA A 322 -16.94 -30.44 -3.68
N ALA A 323 -17.34 -31.25 -4.64
CA ALA A 323 -16.43 -31.94 -5.56
C ALA A 323 -15.63 -30.95 -6.43
N ALA A 324 -16.26 -29.87 -6.91
CA ALA A 324 -15.57 -28.82 -7.67
C ALA A 324 -14.52 -28.10 -6.81
N CYS A 325 -14.86 -27.74 -5.57
CA CYS A 325 -13.91 -27.14 -4.63
C CYS A 325 -12.75 -28.10 -4.31
N MET A 326 -13.00 -29.39 -4.14
CA MET A 326 -11.93 -30.39 -3.93
C MET A 326 -11.05 -30.57 -5.17
N ALA A 327 -11.64 -30.63 -6.37
CA ALA A 327 -10.92 -30.74 -7.63
C ALA A 327 -10.00 -29.52 -7.86
N GLU A 328 -10.43 -28.34 -7.41
CA GLU A 328 -9.63 -27.12 -7.47
C GLU A 328 -8.38 -27.16 -6.58
N GLN A 329 -8.37 -27.98 -5.53
CA GLN A 329 -7.19 -28.16 -4.68
C GLN A 329 -6.22 -29.25 -5.19
N VAL A 330 -6.47 -29.84 -6.36
CA VAL A 330 -5.59 -30.86 -6.94
C VAL A 330 -4.35 -30.19 -7.54
N VAL A 331 -3.25 -30.27 -6.79
CA VAL A 331 -1.94 -29.75 -7.17
C VAL A 331 -0.97 -30.92 -7.41
N ARG A 332 -0.15 -30.81 -8.46
CA ARG A 332 1.06 -31.62 -8.62
C ARG A 332 2.13 -31.00 -7.73
N ASN A 333 2.41 -31.67 -6.61
CA ASN A 333 3.58 -31.32 -5.81
C ASN A 333 4.77 -32.11 -6.34
N ASP A 334 5.90 -31.45 -6.50
CA ASP A 334 7.17 -32.15 -6.64
C ASP A 334 7.40 -32.96 -5.37
N SER A 335 7.66 -34.25 -5.54
CA SER A 335 8.04 -35.10 -4.41
C SER A 335 9.46 -34.74 -4.00
N PHE A 336 9.65 -34.38 -2.74
CA PHE A 336 10.97 -34.17 -2.17
C PHE A 336 11.65 -35.52 -1.93
N ASP A 337 12.71 -35.82 -2.69
CA ASP A 337 13.54 -36.99 -2.44
C ASP A 337 14.55 -36.69 -1.33
N VAL A 338 14.26 -37.19 -0.12
CA VAL A 338 15.10 -37.04 1.07
C VAL A 338 16.48 -37.68 0.87
N ALA A 339 16.53 -38.83 0.19
CA ALA A 339 17.78 -39.57 -0.01
C ALA A 339 18.69 -38.83 -1.00
N GLN A 340 18.12 -38.36 -2.11
CA GLN A 340 18.84 -37.54 -3.08
C GLN A 340 19.35 -36.24 -2.44
N ASN A 341 18.52 -35.52 -1.68
CA ASN A 341 18.95 -34.29 -1.03
C ASN A 341 20.11 -34.55 -0.04
N ARG A 342 20.00 -35.57 0.81
CA ARG A 342 21.09 -35.95 1.73
C ARG A 342 22.37 -36.32 1.00
N ALA A 343 22.26 -37.02 -0.13
CA ALA A 343 23.42 -37.35 -0.96
C ALA A 343 24.08 -36.08 -1.54
N THR A 344 23.29 -35.11 -1.98
CA THR A 344 23.77 -33.79 -2.43
C THR A 344 24.47 -33.04 -1.31
N ILE A 345 23.85 -32.91 -0.13
CA ILE A 345 24.45 -32.26 1.05
C ILE A 345 25.79 -32.91 1.40
N ALA A 346 25.84 -34.24 1.51
CA ALA A 346 27.06 -34.97 1.82
C ALA A 346 28.14 -34.80 0.74
N ALA A 347 27.74 -34.67 -0.54
CA ALA A 347 28.68 -34.40 -1.62
C ALA A 347 29.25 -32.98 -1.56
N ILE A 348 28.46 -31.98 -1.14
CA ILE A 348 28.94 -30.61 -0.89
C ILE A 348 29.89 -30.63 0.31
N ALA A 349 29.50 -31.23 1.44
CA ALA A 349 30.30 -31.30 2.66
C ALA A 349 31.68 -31.96 2.42
N ARG A 350 31.73 -33.04 1.62
CA ARG A 350 33.01 -33.69 1.24
C ARG A 350 33.95 -32.80 0.41
N LYS A 351 33.44 -31.76 -0.25
CA LYS A 351 34.25 -30.80 -1.02
C LYS A 351 34.77 -29.66 -0.14
N VAL A 352 34.32 -29.55 1.11
CA VAL A 352 34.69 -28.45 2.00
C VAL A 352 36.15 -28.60 2.43
N ASP A 353 36.93 -27.54 2.22
CA ASP A 353 38.30 -27.41 2.71
C ASP A 353 38.27 -26.82 4.13
N HIS A 354 38.51 -27.65 5.13
CA HIS A 354 38.49 -27.25 6.54
C HIS A 354 39.59 -26.25 6.92
N THR A 355 40.54 -25.95 6.03
CA THR A 355 41.52 -24.87 6.25
C THR A 355 40.95 -23.48 5.94
N ARG A 356 39.78 -23.42 5.29
CA ARG A 356 39.11 -22.17 4.91
C ARG A 356 38.16 -21.70 6.01
N PRO A 357 38.12 -20.39 6.31
CA PRO A 357 37.24 -19.85 7.35
C PRO A 357 35.75 -19.90 6.99
N ALA A 358 35.39 -19.97 5.71
CA ALA A 358 34.00 -20.05 5.26
C ALA A 358 33.88 -20.68 3.87
N LEU A 359 32.68 -21.16 3.53
CA LEU A 359 32.33 -21.68 2.20
C LEU A 359 31.22 -20.84 1.54
N TYR A 360 31.10 -20.87 0.23
CA TYR A 360 29.97 -20.37 -0.54
C TYR A 360 29.59 -21.43 -1.57
N TYR A 361 28.33 -21.83 -1.65
CA TYR A 361 27.87 -22.86 -2.56
C TYR A 361 27.00 -22.29 -3.68
N ARG A 362 27.29 -22.69 -4.92
CA ARG A 362 26.42 -22.40 -6.05
C ARG A 362 26.46 -23.52 -7.09
N PRO A 363 25.37 -24.28 -7.29
CA PRO A 363 25.31 -25.23 -8.38
C PRO A 363 25.17 -24.51 -9.73
N CYS A 364 25.59 -25.17 -10.82
CA CYS A 364 25.35 -24.67 -12.18
C CYS A 364 23.99 -25.03 -12.77
N THR A 365 23.31 -25.98 -12.16
CA THR A 365 21.94 -26.31 -12.53
C THR A 365 21.00 -25.16 -12.15
N GLU A 366 19.89 -25.03 -12.87
CA GLU A 366 18.82 -24.05 -12.57
C GLU A 366 18.04 -24.45 -11.31
N VAL A 367 18.75 -24.51 -10.18
CA VAL A 367 18.18 -24.75 -8.86
C VAL A 367 17.86 -23.40 -8.25
N SER A 368 16.63 -23.25 -7.75
CA SER A 368 16.21 -22.01 -7.09
C SER A 368 17.12 -21.70 -5.90
N TRP A 369 17.45 -20.41 -5.72
CA TRP A 369 18.33 -19.97 -4.63
C TRP A 369 17.95 -20.47 -3.22
N PRO A 370 16.66 -20.59 -2.83
CA PRO A 370 16.34 -21.10 -1.51
C PRO A 370 16.80 -22.54 -1.33
N VAL A 371 16.77 -23.35 -2.38
CA VAL A 371 17.14 -24.77 -2.32
C VAL A 371 18.64 -24.90 -2.11
N PHE A 372 19.47 -24.29 -2.96
CA PHE A 372 20.91 -24.42 -2.80
C PHE A 372 21.44 -23.74 -1.54
N SER A 373 20.85 -22.64 -1.08
CA SER A 373 21.24 -22.02 0.20
C SER A 373 20.85 -22.89 1.41
N VAL A 374 19.78 -23.69 1.32
CA VAL A 374 19.46 -24.70 2.35
C VAL A 374 20.49 -25.83 2.31
N GLU A 375 20.88 -26.30 1.13
CA GLU A 375 21.91 -27.34 0.97
C GLU A 375 23.25 -26.87 1.53
N ALA A 376 23.65 -25.63 1.25
CA ALA A 376 24.84 -24.99 1.78
C ALA A 376 24.83 -24.88 3.32
N MET A 377 23.67 -24.50 3.89
CA MET A 377 23.47 -24.45 5.34
C MET A 377 23.64 -25.84 5.97
N TRP A 378 23.04 -26.88 5.39
CA TRP A 378 23.19 -28.25 5.91
C TRP A 378 24.61 -28.78 5.74
N ALA A 379 25.28 -28.49 4.61
CA ALA A 379 26.66 -28.86 4.39
C ALA A 379 27.61 -28.14 5.37
N SER A 380 27.28 -26.90 5.73
CA SER A 380 28.00 -26.14 6.77
C SER A 380 27.86 -26.79 8.15
N LEU A 381 26.66 -27.28 8.50
CA LEU A 381 26.44 -28.03 9.74
C LEU A 381 27.19 -29.37 9.77
N ASP A 382 27.25 -30.07 8.63
CA ASP A 382 27.93 -31.38 8.50
C ASP A 382 29.46 -31.25 8.52
N SER A 383 30.01 -30.23 7.84
CA SER A 383 31.46 -29.99 7.76
C SER A 383 32.04 -29.17 8.92
N GLY A 384 31.20 -28.46 9.68
CA GLY A 384 31.64 -27.52 10.73
C GLY A 384 32.25 -26.22 10.20
N VAL A 385 32.29 -25.99 8.88
CA VAL A 385 32.76 -24.74 8.27
C VAL A 385 31.55 -23.84 8.00
N PRO A 386 31.52 -22.57 8.47
CA PRO A 386 30.37 -21.70 8.26
C PRO A 386 30.19 -21.38 6.78
N THR A 387 28.93 -21.31 6.31
CA THR A 387 28.63 -20.84 4.96
C THR A 387 28.41 -19.34 4.92
N VAL A 388 28.90 -18.70 3.85
CA VAL A 388 28.47 -17.38 3.42
C VAL A 388 27.01 -17.50 3.07
N ASP A 389 26.60 -18.32 2.10
CA ASP A 389 25.21 -18.46 1.69
C ASP A 389 24.42 -19.49 2.52
N GLY A 390 23.84 -19.05 3.62
CA GLY A 390 22.87 -19.82 4.40
C GLY A 390 21.42 -19.50 4.06
N TYR A 391 20.51 -20.46 4.26
CA TYR A 391 19.08 -20.19 4.33
C TYR A 391 18.73 -19.49 5.64
N SER A 392 18.90 -18.18 5.68
CA SER A 392 18.36 -17.35 6.75
C SER A 392 17.36 -16.36 6.14
N GLY A 393 16.25 -16.12 6.85
CA GLY A 393 15.31 -15.06 6.48
C GLY A 393 15.88 -13.64 6.64
N TYR A 394 17.20 -13.52 6.81
CA TYR A 394 17.90 -12.27 7.04
C TYR A 394 19.19 -12.27 6.22
N ALA A 395 19.11 -11.71 5.01
CA ALA A 395 20.28 -11.48 4.17
C ALA A 395 21.28 -10.61 4.96
N PRO A 396 22.52 -11.06 5.19
CA PRO A 396 23.56 -10.25 5.80
C PRO A 396 23.77 -8.91 5.08
N PRO A 397 24.34 -7.91 5.78
CA PRO A 397 24.74 -6.67 5.13
C PRO A 397 25.58 -6.96 3.88
N ASP A 398 25.29 -6.24 2.80
CA ASP A 398 25.95 -6.30 1.49
C ASP A 398 25.71 -7.58 0.67
N TRP A 399 24.74 -8.41 1.07
CA TRP A 399 24.45 -9.65 0.35
C TRP A 399 23.73 -9.45 -0.98
N ILE A 400 23.23 -8.25 -1.29
CA ILE A 400 22.47 -7.97 -2.52
C ILE A 400 23.22 -8.42 -3.77
N GLY A 401 24.54 -8.30 -3.79
CA GLY A 401 25.37 -8.79 -4.89
C GLY A 401 25.17 -10.28 -5.19
N PHE A 402 25.02 -11.12 -4.15
CA PHE A 402 24.81 -12.57 -4.30
C PHE A 402 23.45 -12.92 -4.91
N LEU A 403 22.42 -12.14 -4.60
CA LEU A 403 21.08 -12.31 -5.20
C LEU A 403 21.08 -11.95 -6.70
N GLN A 404 22.02 -11.12 -7.12
CA GLN A 404 22.14 -10.68 -8.51
C GLN A 404 23.03 -11.58 -9.35
N ILE A 405 23.83 -12.47 -8.76
CA ILE A 405 24.73 -13.34 -9.53
C ILE A 405 23.89 -14.09 -10.59
N GLY A 406 24.36 -14.12 -11.84
CA GLY A 406 23.64 -14.76 -12.95
C GLY A 406 22.48 -13.96 -13.54
N SER A 407 22.14 -12.79 -12.98
CA SER A 407 21.29 -11.80 -13.64
C SER A 407 22.09 -10.96 -14.65
N GLU A 408 21.41 -10.25 -15.55
CA GLU A 408 22.06 -9.37 -16.56
C GLU A 408 22.91 -8.25 -15.94
N ILE A 409 22.61 -7.85 -14.70
CA ILE A 409 23.27 -6.77 -13.97
C ILE A 409 24.22 -7.31 -12.89
N GLY A 410 24.24 -8.63 -12.68
CA GLY A 410 25.02 -9.27 -11.64
C GLY A 410 26.48 -9.43 -12.01
N LYS A 411 27.35 -9.29 -11.01
CA LYS A 411 28.77 -9.63 -11.14
C LYS A 411 28.97 -11.15 -11.17
N PRO A 412 30.07 -11.63 -11.75
CA PRO A 412 30.48 -13.03 -11.60
C PRO A 412 30.68 -13.40 -10.13
N VAL A 413 30.42 -14.67 -9.78
CA VAL A 413 30.55 -15.18 -8.39
C VAL A 413 31.86 -14.78 -7.73
N ARG A 414 32.98 -14.93 -8.45
CA ARG A 414 34.32 -14.63 -7.93
C ARG A 414 34.51 -13.15 -7.61
N GLU A 415 33.95 -12.26 -8.42
CA GLU A 415 34.01 -10.82 -8.17
C GLU A 415 33.11 -10.43 -6.98
N THR A 416 31.90 -10.98 -6.91
CA THR A 416 30.99 -10.77 -5.77
C THR A 416 31.62 -11.26 -4.46
N LEU A 417 32.26 -12.43 -4.46
CA LEU A 417 32.98 -12.95 -3.30
C LEU A 417 34.15 -12.06 -2.91
N SER A 418 34.96 -11.61 -3.88
CA SER A 418 36.09 -10.70 -3.63
C SER A 418 35.63 -9.36 -3.05
N ASP A 419 34.52 -8.80 -3.55
CA ASP A 419 33.90 -7.59 -3.00
C ASP A 419 33.45 -7.80 -1.56
N TRP A 420 32.80 -8.93 -1.28
CA TRP A 420 32.33 -9.29 0.06
C TRP A 420 33.49 -9.52 1.04
N GLU A 421 34.55 -10.23 0.62
CA GLU A 421 35.76 -10.44 1.41
C GLU A 421 36.42 -9.10 1.76
N ARG A 422 36.56 -8.19 0.79
CA ARG A 422 37.11 -6.84 1.02
C ARG A 422 36.26 -6.05 2.00
N ALA A 423 34.94 -6.10 1.87
CA ALA A 423 34.03 -5.42 2.79
C ALA A 423 34.11 -5.95 4.24
N ARG A 424 34.58 -7.18 4.42
CA ARG A 424 34.75 -7.83 5.74
C ARG A 424 36.20 -7.93 6.21
N CYS A 425 37.13 -7.26 5.52
CA CYS A 425 38.57 -7.32 5.81
C CYS A 425 39.13 -8.76 5.84
N LEU A 426 38.56 -9.66 5.03
CA LEU A 426 39.04 -11.03 4.90
C LEU A 426 40.14 -11.10 3.83
N PRO A 427 41.13 -12.00 3.95
CA PRO A 427 42.10 -12.25 2.90
C PRO A 427 41.39 -12.66 1.60
N GLN A 428 41.89 -12.18 0.47
CA GLN A 428 41.31 -12.52 -0.83
C GLN A 428 41.39 -14.02 -1.08
N GLY A 429 40.26 -14.61 -1.48
CA GLY A 429 40.12 -16.04 -1.72
C GLY A 429 40.06 -16.86 -0.44
N SER A 430 39.84 -16.26 0.74
CA SER A 430 39.64 -16.99 2.00
C SER A 430 38.33 -17.76 2.03
N VAL A 431 37.29 -17.29 1.34
CA VAL A 431 36.03 -18.01 1.18
C VAL A 431 36.17 -19.07 0.09
N GLN A 432 35.92 -20.33 0.45
CA GLN A 432 35.89 -21.41 -0.52
C GLN A 432 34.62 -21.35 -1.36
N TRP A 433 34.73 -21.16 -2.67
CA TRP A 433 33.59 -21.37 -3.55
C TRP A 433 33.49 -22.84 -3.96
N ILE A 434 32.33 -23.45 -3.70
CA ILE A 434 31.94 -24.79 -4.15
C ILE A 434 30.88 -24.62 -5.25
N GLY A 435 31.25 -24.92 -6.48
CA GLY A 435 30.41 -24.79 -7.66
C GLY A 435 31.22 -25.07 -8.91
N GLU A 436 30.55 -25.24 -10.04
CA GLU A 436 31.23 -25.24 -11.33
C GLU A 436 31.30 -23.79 -11.85
N ASP A 437 32.35 -23.46 -12.61
CA ASP A 437 32.33 -22.26 -13.44
C ASP A 437 31.25 -22.51 -14.51
N CYS A 438 30.03 -22.05 -14.24
CA CYS A 438 28.94 -22.22 -15.19
C CYS A 438 29.37 -21.49 -16.45
N PRO A 439 29.47 -22.18 -17.61
CA PRO A 439 29.80 -21.50 -18.84
C PRO A 439 28.85 -20.32 -18.95
N GLU A 440 29.40 -19.10 -19.03
CA GLU A 440 28.61 -17.93 -19.38
C GLU A 440 27.73 -18.37 -20.54
N ARG A 441 26.40 -18.29 -20.42
CA ARG A 441 25.47 -18.89 -21.39
C ARG A 441 25.82 -18.38 -22.80
N GLU A 442 26.72 -19.08 -23.50
CA GLU A 442 27.16 -18.83 -24.85
C GLU A 442 25.96 -19.18 -25.73
N GLY A 443 25.07 -18.20 -25.93
CA GLY A 443 23.80 -18.43 -26.62
C GLY A 443 22.60 -17.74 -25.97
N TRP A 444 22.72 -17.20 -24.74
CA TRP A 444 21.77 -16.19 -24.27
C TRP A 444 22.10 -14.88 -24.99
N THR A 445 21.79 -14.85 -26.30
CA THR A 445 21.71 -13.61 -27.05
C THR A 445 20.74 -12.73 -26.28
N ARG A 446 21.26 -11.64 -25.71
CA ARG A 446 20.44 -10.59 -25.08
C ARG A 446 19.21 -10.42 -25.97
N PRO A 447 17.98 -10.62 -25.47
CA PRO A 447 16.79 -10.37 -26.28
C PRO A 447 16.98 -9.00 -26.90
N PRO A 448 16.93 -8.87 -28.24
CA PRO A 448 17.32 -7.66 -28.93
C PRO A 448 16.62 -6.50 -28.22
N ARG A 449 17.42 -5.57 -27.65
CA ARG A 449 16.91 -4.38 -26.97
C ARG A 449 15.82 -3.83 -27.87
N ARG A 450 14.56 -3.87 -27.42
CA ARG A 450 13.45 -3.38 -28.22
C ARG A 450 13.82 -1.96 -28.70
N PRO A 451 13.96 -1.73 -30.02
CA PRO A 451 14.22 -0.39 -30.52
C PRO A 451 12.98 0.44 -30.23
N GLY A 452 13.00 1.20 -29.13
CA GLY A 452 11.83 1.97 -28.69
C GLY A 452 11.83 2.43 -27.22
N SER A 453 12.70 1.91 -26.35
CA SER A 453 12.82 2.40 -24.96
C SER A 453 14.00 3.35 -24.76
N GLN A 454 14.32 4.18 -25.76
CA GLN A 454 15.07 5.41 -25.48
C GLN A 454 14.13 6.28 -24.65
N GLY A 455 14.32 6.23 -23.33
CA GLY A 455 13.71 7.18 -22.43
C GLY A 455 13.99 8.58 -22.96
N THR A 456 12.93 9.35 -23.10
CA THR A 456 12.98 10.79 -23.28
C THR A 456 13.84 11.35 -22.16
N ARG A 457 15.12 11.54 -22.45
CA ARG A 457 16.06 12.26 -21.61
C ARG A 457 15.59 13.70 -21.68
N THR A 458 14.78 14.12 -20.71
CA THR A 458 14.49 15.53 -20.49
C THR A 458 15.82 16.21 -20.18
N THR A 459 16.40 16.81 -21.22
CA THR A 459 17.40 17.86 -21.12
C THR A 459 16.76 19.05 -20.41
N THR A 460 16.94 19.14 -19.10
CA THR A 460 17.00 20.45 -18.46
C THR A 460 18.38 21.01 -18.73
N GLU A 461 18.47 21.78 -19.81
CA GLU A 461 19.38 22.92 -19.88
C GLU A 461 19.06 23.83 -18.70
N ASP A 462 20.05 24.06 -17.83
CA ASP A 462 20.20 25.39 -17.24
C ASP A 462 21.68 25.66 -17.05
N GLY A 463 22.20 26.47 -17.98
CA GLY A 463 23.57 26.94 -17.98
C GLY A 463 23.76 28.08 -16.97
N ARG A 464 24.79 27.95 -16.13
CA ARG A 464 25.49 29.12 -15.58
C ARG A 464 26.97 28.98 -15.88
N PRO A 465 27.60 29.99 -16.53
CA PRO A 465 29.03 29.97 -16.79
C PRO A 465 29.79 30.43 -15.54
N HIS A 466 30.73 29.60 -15.07
CA HIS A 466 31.83 30.07 -14.24
C HIS A 466 32.90 30.67 -15.17
N GLY A 467 33.19 31.95 -14.96
CA GLY A 467 34.18 32.71 -15.73
C GLY A 467 35.64 32.29 -15.47
N PRO A 468 36.58 32.77 -16.29
CA PRO A 468 37.98 32.37 -16.25
C PRO A 468 38.75 33.15 -15.18
N SER A 469 39.53 32.42 -14.38
CA SER A 469 40.63 32.96 -13.59
C SER A 469 41.83 33.16 -14.52
N VAL A 470 42.20 34.42 -14.74
CA VAL A 470 43.50 34.84 -15.27
C VAL A 470 44.28 35.41 -14.10
N ALA A 471 45.46 34.87 -13.85
CA ALA A 471 46.53 35.56 -13.14
C ALA A 471 47.86 35.25 -13.82
N THR A 472 48.47 36.31 -14.33
CA THR A 472 49.92 36.46 -14.51
C THR A 472 50.23 37.94 -14.24
N PRO A 473 51.38 38.31 -13.68
CA PRO A 473 52.38 37.56 -12.91
C PRO A 473 52.14 37.58 -11.39
#